data_AF-A0A524CVD1-F1
#
_entry.id   AF-A0A524CVD1-F1
#
_cell.length_a   1.000
_cell.length_b   1.000
_cell.length_c   1.000
_cell.angle_alpha   90.00
_cell.angle_beta   90.00
_cell.angle_gamma   90.00
#
_symmetry.space_group_name_H-M   'P 1'
#
loop_
_entity.id
_entity.type
_entity.pdbx_description
1 polymer ?
#
loop_
_entity_poly.entity_id
_entity_poly.type
_entity_poly.pdbx_seq_one_letter_code
_entity_poly.pdbx_strand_id
1 'polypeptide(L)' 'MSKDSDTSGQWIEFYKKKGDYLVQLSENHILNKEYRKALELLSQAYNMYKKGNCIEDAEQTKLKFDEIKQEHFKKNE' A
#
# COMPACT_ATOMS: atom_id res chain seq x y z
N MET A 1 -22.97 -29.45 0.12
CA MET A 1 -21.71 -28.68 0.08
C MET A 1 -21.96 -27.45 -0.78
N SER A 2 -22.24 -26.31 -0.16
CA SER A 2 -22.41 -25.04 -0.90
C SER A 2 -21.05 -24.60 -1.43
N LYS A 3 -20.96 -24.42 -2.74
CA LYS A 3 -19.72 -24.12 -3.49
C LYS A 3 -19.51 -22.64 -3.79
N ASP A 4 -20.23 -21.75 -3.09
CA ASP A 4 -20.34 -20.34 -3.47
C ASP A 4 -19.68 -19.35 -2.49
N SER A 5 -18.97 -19.82 -1.45
CA SER A 5 -18.57 -18.95 -0.32
C SER A 5 -17.06 -18.69 -0.15
N ASP A 6 -16.18 -19.08 -1.07
CA ASP A 6 -14.72 -18.99 -0.86
C ASP A 6 -13.98 -17.99 -1.77
N THR A 7 -14.64 -17.53 -2.83
CA THR A 7 -14.03 -16.61 -3.81
C THR A 7 -13.76 -15.23 -3.20
N SER A 8 -14.66 -14.71 -2.37
CA SER A 8 -14.49 -13.40 -1.71
C SER A 8 -13.30 -13.39 -0.73
N GLY A 9 -13.10 -14.46 0.03
CA GLY A 9 -11.96 -14.62 0.94
C GLY A 9 -10.63 -14.67 0.19
N GLN A 10 -10.56 -15.44 -0.90
CA GLN A 10 -9.37 -15.52 -1.74
C GLN A 10 -9.00 -14.17 -2.37
N TRP A 11 -9.99 -13.37 -2.79
CA TRP A 11 -9.74 -12.02 -3.31
C TRP A 11 -9.24 -11.06 -2.23
N ILE A 12 -9.81 -11.11 -1.03
CA ILE A 12 -9.34 -10.32 0.12
C ILE A 12 -7.88 -10.63 0.40
N GLU A 13 -7.54 -11.92 0.52
CA GLU A 13 -6.17 -12.36 0.79
C GLU A 13 -5.20 -11.97 -0.34
N PHE A 14 -5.62 -12.12 -1.60
CA PHE A 14 -4.85 -11.71 -2.77
C PHE A 14 -4.50 -10.22 -2.71
N TYR A 15 -5.50 -9.37 -2.45
CA TYR A 15 -5.28 -7.93 -2.39
C TYR A 15 -4.41 -7.54 -1.21
N LYS A 16 -4.58 -8.16 -0.04
CA LYS A 16 -3.70 -7.93 1.12
C LYS A 16 -2.25 -8.27 0.80
N LYS A 17 -1.99 -9.49 0.32
CA LYS A 17 -0.65 -9.95 -0.05
C LYS A 17 0.02 -9.04 -1.09
N LYS A 18 -0.75 -8.57 -2.07
CA LYS A 18 -0.24 -7.64 -3.08
C LYS A 18 0.08 -6.26 -2.47
N GLY A 19 -0.75 -5.77 -1.54
CA GLY A 19 -0.46 -4.57 -0.77
C GLY A 19 0.84 -4.70 0.03
N ASP A 20 0.99 -5.79 0.78
CA ASP A 20 2.16 -6.06 1.64
C ASP A 20 3.45 -6.07 0.82
N TYR A 21 3.43 -6.75 -0.34
CA TYR A 21 4.56 -6.79 -1.25
C TYR A 21 4.95 -5.40 -1.77
N LEU A 22 3.97 -4.57 -2.14
CA LEU A 22 4.23 -3.21 -2.64
C LEU A 22 4.80 -2.30 -1.54
N VAL A 23 4.32 -2.44 -0.30
CA VAL A 23 4.89 -1.74 0.87
C VAL A 23 6.35 -2.15 1.07
N GLN A 24 6.64 -3.45 1.09
CA GLN A 24 8.02 -3.94 1.23
C GLN A 24 8.93 -3.45 0.09
N LEU A 25 8.44 -3.45 -1.16
CA LEU A 25 9.21 -2.94 -2.29
C LEU A 25 9.46 -1.42 -2.15
N SER A 26 8.49 -0.67 -1.64
CA SER A 26 8.64 0.77 -1.41
C SER A 26 9.78 1.07 -0.42
N GLU A 27 10.01 0.21 0.58
CA GLU A 27 11.08 0.37 1.57
C GLU A 27 12.47 0.31 0.93
N ASN A 28 12.67 -0.58 -0.05
CA ASN A 28 13.91 -0.62 -0.81
C ASN A 28 14.15 0.69 -1.57
N HIS A 29 13.10 1.26 -2.17
CA HIS A 29 13.20 2.56 -2.85
C HIS A 29 13.46 3.71 -1.86
N ILE A 30 12.90 3.67 -0.65
CA ILE A 30 13.19 4.64 0.41
C ILE A 30 14.67 4.57 0.81
N LEU A 31 15.21 3.37 1.04
CA LEU A 31 16.63 3.16 1.37
C LEU A 31 17.55 3.69 0.26
N ASN A 32 17.14 3.54 -1.00
CA ASN A 32 17.87 4.04 -2.16
C ASN A 32 17.62 5.54 -2.47
N LYS A 33 16.87 6.25 -1.60
CA LYS A 33 16.47 7.66 -1.78
C LYS A 33 15.67 7.93 -3.06
N GLU A 34 15.00 6.92 -3.59
CA GLU A 34 14.14 6.98 -4.77
C GLU A 34 12.69 7.31 -4.37
N TYR A 35 12.49 8.42 -3.65
CA TYR A 35 11.23 8.72 -2.95
C TYR A 35 10.01 8.82 -3.85
N ARG A 36 10.14 9.27 -5.11
CA ARG A 36 9.02 9.31 -6.05
C ARG A 36 8.49 7.89 -6.35
N LYS A 37 9.39 6.94 -6.58
CA LYS A 37 9.03 5.53 -6.81
C LYS A 37 8.41 4.91 -5.56
N ALA A 38 8.96 5.23 -4.39
CA ALA A 38 8.37 4.77 -3.12
C ALA A 38 6.92 5.27 -2.95
N LEU A 39 6.66 6.56 -3.21
CA LEU A 39 5.31 7.14 -3.14
C LEU A 39 4.35 6.49 -4.15
N GLU A 40 4.79 6.22 -5.38
CA GLU A 40 3.99 5.51 -6.40
C GLU A 40 3.59 4.11 -5.92
N LEU A 41 4.52 3.36 -5.31
CA LEU A 41 4.25 2.02 -4.79
C LEU A 41 3.31 2.06 -3.58
N LEU A 42 3.50 2.99 -2.65
CA LEU A 42 2.61 3.18 -1.51
C LEU A 42 1.18 3.55 -1.95
N SER A 43 1.04 4.37 -3.01
CA SER A 43 -0.28 4.67 -3.60
C SER A 43 -0.94 3.42 -4.20
N GLN A 44 -0.17 2.55 -4.86
CA GLN A 44 -0.69 1.28 -5.36
C GLN A 44 -1.08 0.33 -4.22
N ALA A 45 -0.26 0.22 -3.17
CA ALA A 45 -0.53 -0.60 -1.99
C ALA A 45 -1.83 -0.17 -1.31
N TYR A 46 -2.03 1.14 -1.09
CA TYR A 46 -3.26 1.71 -0.55
C TYR A 46 -4.50 1.22 -1.31
N ASN A 47 -4.45 1.29 -2.65
CA ASN A 47 -5.55 0.84 -3.49
C ASN A 47 -5.79 -0.67 -3.41
N MET A 48 -4.75 -1.48 -3.22
CA MET A 48 -4.91 -2.93 -3.01
C MET A 48 -5.62 -3.19 -1.68
N TYR A 49 -5.16 -2.59 -0.59
CA TYR A 49 -5.79 -2.75 0.72
C TYR A 49 -7.26 -2.30 0.72
N LYS A 50 -7.61 -1.20 0.05
CA LYS A 50 -9.01 -0.78 -0.12
C LYS A 50 -9.85 -1.81 -0.87
N LYS A 51 -9.30 -2.47 -1.89
CA LYS A 51 -9.98 -3.57 -2.62
C LYS A 51 -10.13 -4.84 -1.78
N GLY A 52 -9.17 -5.12 -0.90
CA GLY A 52 -9.21 -6.22 0.06
C GLY A 52 -10.02 -5.92 1.33
N ASN A 53 -10.63 -4.74 1.45
CA ASN A 53 -11.29 -4.28 2.68
C ASN A 53 -10.36 -4.29 3.93
N CYS A 54 -9.05 -4.12 3.72
CA CYS A 54 -8.03 -4.03 4.77
C CYS A 54 -7.85 -2.57 5.19
N ILE A 55 -8.80 -2.02 5.95
CA ILE A 55 -8.88 -0.58 6.21
C ILE A 55 -7.69 -0.07 7.03
N GLU A 56 -7.28 -0.79 8.07
CA GLU A 56 -6.13 -0.41 8.92
C GLU A 56 -4.84 -0.35 8.11
N ASP A 57 -4.56 -1.37 7.31
CA ASP A 57 -3.38 -1.42 6.43
C ASP A 57 -3.39 -0.26 5.41
N ALA A 58 -4.55 0.09 4.87
CA ALA A 58 -4.71 1.22 3.97
C ALA A 58 -4.40 2.56 4.68
N GLU A 59 -4.90 2.77 5.89
CA GLU A 59 -4.66 3.99 6.66
C GLU A 59 -3.19 4.14 7.04
N GLN A 60 -2.55 3.06 7.51
CA GLN A 60 -1.11 3.05 7.81
C GLN A 60 -0.27 3.37 6.55
N THR A 61 -0.63 2.78 5.41
CA THR A 61 0.05 3.05 4.14
C THR A 61 -0.09 4.51 3.73
N LYS A 62 -1.27 5.11 3.93
CA LYS A 62 -1.51 6.53 3.65
C LYS A 62 -0.68 7.43 4.57
N LEU A 63 -0.61 7.12 5.87
CA LEU A 63 0.22 7.87 6.82
C LEU A 63 1.69 7.87 6.38
N LYS A 64 2.25 6.70 6.07
CA LYS A 64 3.63 6.56 5.56
C LYS A 64 3.86 7.36 4.28
N PHE A 65 2.90 7.35 3.35
CA PHE A 65 2.96 8.16 2.14
C PHE A 65 3.03 9.67 2.48
N ASP A 66 2.16 10.13 3.36
CA ASP A 66 2.08 11.53 3.74
C ASP A 66 3.35 12.00 4.47
N GLU A 67 3.92 11.16 5.35
CA GLU A 67 5.20 11.41 6.03
C GLU A 67 6.35 11.61 5.04
N ILE A 68 6.56 10.65 4.12
CA ILE A 68 7.63 10.73 3.10
C ILE A 68 7.42 11.95 2.20
N LYS A 69 6.17 12.25 1.84
CA LYS A 69 5.84 13.40 1.00
C LYS A 69 6.17 14.71 1.72
N GLN A 70 5.85 14.81 3.01
CA GLN A 70 6.16 15.99 3.81
C GLN A 70 7.66 16.16 4.04
N GLU A 71 8.39 15.08 4.30
CA GLU A 71 9.83 15.12 4.60
C GLU A 71 10.66 15.49 3.36
N HIS A 72 10.32 14.97 2.19
CA HIS A 72 11.19 15.06 1.00
C HIS A 72 10.64 15.94 -0.13
N PHE A 73 9.37 16.34 -0.08
CA PHE A 73 8.74 17.12 -1.16
C PHE A 73 7.98 18.35 -0.69
N LYS A 74 8.12 18.77 0.58
CA LYS A 74 7.62 20.09 1.00
C LYS A 74 8.24 21.17 0.12
N LYS A 75 7.39 21.91 -0.60
CA LYS A 75 7.79 23.19 -1.19
C LYS A 75 7.95 24.16 -0.02
N ASN A 76 9.13 24.77 0.11
CA ASN A 76 9.26 25.99 0.90
C ASN A 76 8.30 27.01 0.25
N GLU A 77 7.30 27.45 1.01
CA GLU A 77 6.51 28.65 0.66
C GLU A 77 7.38 29.90 0.68
#